data_AF-A0A2N3KRY6-F1
#
_entry.id   AF-A0A2N3KRY6-F1
#
_cell.length_a   1.000
_cell.length_b   1.000
_cell.length_c   1.000
_cell.angle_alpha   90.00
_cell.angle_beta   90.00
_cell.angle_gamma   90.00
#
_symmetry.space_group_name_H-M   'P 1'
#
loop_
_entity.id
_entity.type
_entity.pdbx_description
1 polymer ?
#
loop_
_entity_poly.entity_id
_entity_poly.type
_entity_poly.pdbx_seq_one_letter_code
_entity_poly.pdbx_strand_id
1 'polypeptide(L)'
;MDIHMLRRPTITFARKFAVFGVCASIFVLAGTKAHAADPHQVLYEYDGRALAVGKFSIVSVFQERLFQAAAQCRKKTPASYGTPDGAIGANTLQAVKDYITCRPDLVTNGRAGNGANSPERNGAITIGIWQSLMPDTMPFPDAIERANQLTFALEGTDFDRVEFNFCQSRNPSSGKKFIEGDPYCYSNDKASYLTWGPRGATAGHGAEVQQIIVLAEKAHPGLLQTVFGPEADTMRRVVLGDDDSVETILCAAWANPQRRNDLRQRFARYGALHEVQEAYRMVYEAANADGGKVQRFFRIYKALKPVINRDPTEIDVAFFIDRATHGGAPPGDLAPLIEKMQYFATRTKKAPSPGQLRRQLAAWLPSSHKYNDRLARDAIFLIDDPEVDLSDAHRRIWQKRSGLRASSFGLADDRYVPAYPVMPVTGYEAIKRFVTAHPAEKRACPAAALRPHNP
;
A
#
# COMPACT_ATOMS: atom_id res chain seq x y z
N MET A 1 51.37 -5.05 53.48
CA MET A 1 52.16 -6.03 54.24
C MET A 1 51.27 -7.23 54.45
N ASP A 2 51.19 -8.10 53.45
CA ASP A 2 52.01 -9.32 53.24
C ASP A 2 51.43 -10.51 54.03
N ILE A 3 50.62 -11.35 53.38
CA ILE A 3 50.97 -12.62 52.69
C ILE A 3 51.31 -13.74 53.69
N HIS A 4 50.38 -14.70 53.92
CA HIS A 4 50.48 -16.08 53.41
C HIS A 4 49.28 -16.98 53.82
N MET A 5 48.69 -17.61 52.79
CA MET A 5 48.07 -18.93 52.68
C MET A 5 47.65 -19.73 53.93
N LEU A 6 46.45 -20.33 53.88
CA LEU A 6 46.27 -21.80 53.74
C LEU A 6 44.79 -22.20 53.48
N ARG A 7 44.63 -22.93 52.36
CA ARG A 7 43.71 -24.05 52.04
C ARG A 7 42.18 -23.84 51.82
N ARG A 8 41.79 -24.32 50.63
CA ARG A 8 40.44 -24.55 50.07
C ARG A 8 39.71 -25.71 50.75
N PRO A 9 38.40 -25.84 50.50
CA PRO A 9 37.99 -26.98 49.67
C PRO A 9 37.15 -26.60 48.44
N THR A 10 37.40 -27.41 47.42
CA THR A 10 36.77 -27.59 46.12
C THR A 10 35.24 -27.68 46.15
N ILE A 11 34.57 -26.86 45.33
CA ILE A 11 33.26 -27.20 44.76
C ILE A 11 33.38 -27.12 43.23
N THR A 12 33.25 -28.27 42.61
CA THR A 12 33.26 -28.52 41.18
C THR A 12 31.88 -28.16 40.61
N PHE A 13 31.75 -27.05 39.88
CA PHE A 13 30.57 -26.81 39.03
C PHE A 13 30.98 -26.98 37.57
N ALA A 14 30.55 -28.11 37.00
CA ALA A 14 30.73 -28.45 35.62
C ALA A 14 29.98 -27.45 34.72
N ARG A 15 30.74 -26.77 33.85
CA ARG A 15 30.22 -25.99 32.72
C ARG A 15 29.57 -26.94 31.72
N LYS A 16 28.25 -26.94 31.63
CA LYS A 16 27.54 -27.47 30.47
C LYS A 16 27.67 -26.47 29.32
N PHE A 17 28.61 -26.72 28.42
CA PHE A 17 28.60 -26.14 27.08
C PHE A 17 27.43 -26.77 26.31
N ALA A 18 26.38 -25.99 26.08
CA ALA A 18 25.37 -26.33 25.08
C ALA A 18 25.97 -26.06 23.70
N VAL A 19 26.45 -27.12 23.07
CA VAL A 19 26.78 -27.16 21.64
C VAL A 19 25.46 -27.00 20.88
N PHE A 20 25.20 -25.79 20.37
CA PHE A 20 24.16 -25.59 19.36
C PHE A 20 24.65 -26.24 18.07
N GLY A 21 24.18 -27.46 17.83
CA GLY A 21 24.38 -28.17 16.58
C GLY A 21 23.79 -27.38 15.42
N VAL A 22 24.64 -27.03 14.47
CA VAL A 22 24.25 -26.55 13.14
C VAL A 22 23.60 -27.72 12.42
N CYS A 23 22.27 -27.81 12.47
CA CYS A 23 21.51 -28.62 11.52
C CYS A 23 21.59 -27.92 10.15
N ALA A 24 22.55 -28.36 9.34
CA ALA A 24 22.59 -28.07 7.92
C ALA A 24 21.35 -28.71 7.26
N SER A 25 20.29 -27.92 7.11
CA SER A 25 19.15 -28.27 6.27
C SER A 25 19.62 -28.34 4.82
N ILE A 26 19.82 -29.55 4.32
CA ILE A 26 19.99 -29.82 2.89
C ILE A 26 18.65 -29.45 2.23
N PHE A 27 18.55 -28.23 1.72
CA PHE A 27 17.51 -27.85 0.78
C PHE A 27 17.73 -28.68 -0.49
N VAL A 28 16.91 -29.71 -0.66
CA VAL A 28 16.71 -30.33 -1.97
C VAL A 28 16.12 -29.24 -2.86
N LEU A 29 16.98 -28.63 -3.67
CA LEU A 29 16.61 -27.77 -4.80
C LEU A 29 15.81 -28.64 -5.78
N ALA A 30 14.50 -28.76 -5.54
CA ALA A 30 13.56 -29.06 -6.59
C ALA A 30 13.65 -27.90 -7.58
N GLY A 31 14.45 -28.08 -8.63
CA GLY A 31 14.60 -27.13 -9.70
C GLY A 31 13.25 -26.92 -10.37
N THR A 32 12.48 -25.95 -9.88
CA THR A 32 11.49 -25.26 -10.70
C THR A 32 12.27 -24.74 -11.90
N LYS A 33 12.03 -25.30 -13.08
CA LYS A 33 12.42 -24.64 -14.32
C LYS A 33 11.79 -23.26 -14.26
N ALA A 34 12.58 -22.24 -13.93
CA ALA A 34 12.16 -20.86 -14.02
C ALA A 34 11.78 -20.67 -15.49
N HIS A 35 10.47 -20.61 -15.78
CA HIS A 35 10.03 -20.11 -17.06
C HIS A 35 10.64 -18.72 -17.18
N ALA A 36 11.46 -18.51 -18.21
CA ALA A 36 11.93 -17.18 -18.54
C ALA A 36 10.68 -16.29 -18.66
N ALA A 37 10.68 -15.17 -17.94
CA ALA A 37 9.55 -14.25 -17.95
C ALA A 37 9.26 -13.85 -19.41
N ASP A 38 7.98 -13.88 -19.80
CA ASP A 38 7.58 -13.45 -21.14
C ASP A 38 7.93 -11.97 -21.30
N PRO A 39 8.87 -11.60 -22.20
CA PRO A 39 9.28 -10.21 -22.37
C PRO A 39 8.12 -9.32 -22.82
N HIS A 40 7.05 -9.88 -23.40
CA HIS A 40 5.87 -9.14 -23.82
C HIS A 40 4.77 -9.05 -22.75
N GLN A 41 4.98 -9.62 -21.56
CA GLN A 41 4.05 -9.46 -20.46
C GLN A 41 3.95 -7.98 -20.08
N VAL A 42 2.72 -7.46 -20.12
CA VAL A 42 2.39 -6.09 -19.73
C VAL A 42 2.57 -5.93 -18.21
N LEU A 43 3.33 -4.91 -17.83
CA LEU A 43 3.43 -4.42 -16.47
C LEU A 43 2.43 -3.28 -16.25
N TYR A 44 2.30 -2.38 -17.23
CA TYR A 44 1.36 -1.25 -17.18
C TYR A 44 0.89 -0.86 -18.56
N GLU A 45 -0.38 -0.46 -18.67
CA GLU A 45 -1.00 0.02 -19.90
C GLU A 45 -1.90 1.22 -19.63
N TYR A 46 -1.64 2.31 -20.37
CA TYR A 46 -2.48 3.51 -20.33
C TYR A 46 -3.64 3.37 -21.32
N ASP A 47 -4.87 3.31 -20.81
CA ASP A 47 -6.11 3.14 -21.58
C ASP A 47 -6.98 4.42 -21.64
N GLY A 48 -6.35 5.58 -21.45
CA GLY A 48 -7.03 6.89 -21.37
C GLY A 48 -7.21 7.41 -19.95
N ARG A 49 -6.86 6.62 -18.93
CA ARG A 49 -6.80 7.05 -17.52
C ARG A 49 -5.38 6.90 -16.98
N ALA A 50 -4.84 7.99 -16.42
CA ALA A 50 -3.49 7.96 -15.89
C ALA A 50 -3.41 7.04 -14.66
N LEU A 51 -2.38 6.19 -14.62
CA LEU A 51 -2.09 5.32 -13.49
C LEU A 51 -1.11 6.06 -12.58
N ALA A 52 -1.62 6.76 -11.56
CA ALA A 52 -0.78 7.49 -10.62
C ALA A 52 -0.23 6.51 -9.57
N VAL A 53 1.00 6.00 -9.76
CA VAL A 53 1.63 5.02 -8.83
C VAL A 53 2.63 5.64 -7.86
N GLY A 54 2.80 6.96 -7.92
CA GLY A 54 3.57 7.74 -6.94
C GLY A 54 5.01 8.02 -7.37
N LYS A 55 5.51 9.19 -6.98
CA LYS A 55 6.83 9.69 -7.38
C LYS A 55 7.98 9.00 -6.64
N PHE A 56 7.69 8.38 -5.50
CA PHE A 56 8.64 7.56 -4.75
C PHE A 56 8.64 6.09 -5.19
N SER A 57 7.79 5.70 -6.16
CA SER A 57 7.79 4.34 -6.69
C SER A 57 8.98 4.08 -7.62
N ILE A 58 9.32 2.81 -7.82
CA ILE A 58 10.32 2.42 -8.82
C ILE A 58 9.92 2.81 -10.26
N VAL A 59 8.63 3.06 -10.50
CA VAL A 59 8.12 3.51 -11.81
C VAL A 59 8.60 4.92 -12.14
N SER A 60 8.80 5.81 -11.16
CA SER A 60 9.37 7.15 -11.44
C SER A 60 10.82 7.03 -11.93
N VAL A 61 11.62 6.16 -11.33
CA VAL A 61 12.98 5.85 -11.76
C VAL A 61 13.00 5.25 -13.17
N PHE A 62 12.07 4.32 -13.46
CA PHE A 62 11.88 3.78 -14.80
C PHE A 62 11.51 4.88 -15.81
N GLN A 63 10.58 5.77 -15.47
CA GLN A 63 10.17 6.89 -16.33
C GLN A 63 11.35 7.82 -16.64
N GLU A 64 12.20 8.12 -15.67
CA GLU A 64 13.39 8.95 -15.89
C GLU A 64 14.27 8.34 -16.98
N ARG A 65 14.57 7.04 -16.89
CA ARG A 65 15.39 6.31 -17.87
C ARG A 65 14.70 6.17 -19.22
N LEU A 66 13.41 5.88 -19.22
CA LEU A 66 12.60 5.80 -20.44
C LEU A 66 12.60 7.15 -21.17
N PHE A 67 12.37 8.25 -20.47
CA PHE A 67 12.32 9.59 -21.07
C PHE A 67 13.68 9.99 -21.62
N GLN A 68 14.77 9.66 -20.93
CA GLN A 68 16.13 9.85 -21.44
C GLN A 68 16.37 9.04 -22.72
N ALA A 69 16.05 7.74 -22.72
CA ALA A 69 16.29 6.87 -23.87
C ALA A 69 15.39 7.21 -25.08
N ALA A 70 14.11 7.51 -24.85
CA ALA A 70 13.18 7.96 -25.88
C ALA A 70 13.61 9.30 -26.50
N ALA A 71 14.07 10.24 -25.68
CA ALA A 71 14.58 11.53 -26.14
C ALA A 71 15.82 11.36 -27.03
N GLN A 72 16.75 10.48 -26.66
CA GLN A 72 17.90 10.14 -27.50
C GLN A 72 17.46 9.56 -28.85
N CYS A 73 16.48 8.65 -28.84
CA CYS A 73 15.93 8.06 -30.05
C CYS A 73 15.33 9.07 -31.04
N ARG A 74 14.68 10.11 -30.51
CA ARG A 74 13.97 11.12 -31.33
C ARG A 74 14.74 12.42 -31.48
N LYS A 75 15.96 12.50 -30.95
CA LYS A 75 16.79 13.72 -30.91
C LYS A 75 16.03 14.90 -30.27
N LYS A 76 15.36 14.63 -29.15
CA LYS A 76 14.62 15.60 -28.32
C LYS A 76 15.25 15.71 -26.93
N THR A 77 14.71 16.57 -26.07
CA THR A 77 15.08 16.64 -24.64
C THR A 77 14.15 15.77 -23.80
N PRO A 78 14.61 15.13 -22.71
CA PRO A 78 13.75 14.29 -21.85
C PRO A 78 12.53 15.05 -21.30
N ALA A 79 12.68 16.35 -21.04
CA ALA A 79 11.61 17.23 -20.59
C ALA A 79 10.40 17.30 -21.54
N SER A 80 10.53 16.90 -22.81
CA SER A 80 9.37 16.83 -23.73
C SER A 80 8.33 15.78 -23.33
N TYR A 81 8.69 14.84 -22.46
CA TYR A 81 7.78 13.83 -21.91
C TYR A 81 7.26 14.21 -20.50
N GLY A 82 7.67 15.36 -19.97
CA GLY A 82 7.27 15.83 -18.63
C GLY A 82 8.20 15.38 -17.51
N THR A 83 7.67 15.35 -16.29
CA THR A 83 8.42 14.96 -15.08
C THR A 83 8.24 13.46 -14.82
N PRO A 84 9.29 12.72 -14.43
CA PRO A 84 9.17 11.34 -13.98
C PRO A 84 8.54 11.30 -12.56
N ASP A 85 7.23 11.41 -12.48
CA ASP A 85 6.46 11.51 -11.24
C ASP A 85 5.73 10.21 -10.86
N GLY A 86 5.98 9.13 -11.61
CA GLY A 86 5.31 7.84 -11.44
C GLY A 86 3.87 7.84 -11.96
N ALA A 87 3.39 8.88 -12.66
CA ALA A 87 2.09 8.84 -13.32
C ALA A 87 2.22 8.30 -14.75
N ILE A 88 1.72 7.09 -14.99
CA ILE A 88 1.73 6.46 -16.30
C ILE A 88 0.57 7.01 -17.12
N GLY A 89 0.88 7.88 -18.07
CA GLY A 89 -0.10 8.59 -18.89
C GLY A 89 0.27 8.67 -20.36
N ALA A 90 -0.40 9.57 -21.09
CA ALA A 90 -0.17 9.78 -22.53
C ALA A 90 1.31 10.07 -22.87
N ASN A 91 2.03 10.78 -22.00
CA ASN A 91 3.45 11.07 -22.21
C ASN A 91 4.32 9.81 -22.06
N THR A 92 4.02 8.93 -21.10
CA THR A 92 4.72 7.65 -20.94
C THR A 92 4.45 6.74 -22.14
N LEU A 93 3.19 6.67 -22.59
CA LEU A 93 2.81 5.95 -23.81
C LEU A 93 3.62 6.47 -25.01
N GLN A 94 3.73 7.78 -25.19
CA GLN A 94 4.50 8.37 -26.28
C GLN A 94 6.00 8.06 -26.14
N ALA A 95 6.56 8.11 -24.92
CA ALA A 95 7.95 7.77 -24.66
C ALA A 95 8.26 6.31 -24.99
N VAL A 96 7.37 5.36 -24.65
CA VAL A 96 7.50 3.95 -25.06
C VAL A 96 7.55 3.85 -26.58
N LYS A 97 6.56 4.44 -27.28
CA LYS A 97 6.49 4.40 -28.75
C LYS A 97 7.74 4.99 -29.42
N ASP A 98 8.27 6.06 -28.86
CA ASP A 98 9.48 6.71 -29.35
C ASP A 98 10.73 5.87 -29.07
N TYR A 99 10.85 5.26 -27.89
CA TYR A 99 11.98 4.41 -27.51
C TYR A 99 12.09 3.15 -28.38
N ILE A 100 10.98 2.45 -28.63
CA ILE A 100 10.99 1.23 -29.45
C ILE A 100 11.40 1.46 -30.91
N THR A 101 11.38 2.72 -31.39
CA THR A 101 11.85 3.03 -32.75
C THR A 101 13.34 2.76 -32.95
N CYS A 102 14.17 2.84 -31.92
CA CYS A 102 15.59 2.43 -31.98
C CYS A 102 15.85 1.04 -31.41
N ARG A 103 14.81 0.39 -30.87
CA ARG A 103 14.88 -0.93 -30.23
C ARG A 103 13.90 -1.91 -30.87
N PRO A 104 14.04 -2.17 -32.19
CA PRO A 104 13.16 -3.10 -32.90
C PRO A 104 13.24 -4.52 -32.33
N ASP A 105 14.35 -4.88 -31.67
CA ASP A 105 14.54 -6.16 -30.98
C ASP A 105 13.50 -6.42 -29.87
N LEU A 106 12.97 -5.35 -29.25
CA LEU A 106 11.97 -5.45 -28.19
C LEU A 106 10.56 -5.79 -28.71
N VAL A 107 10.31 -5.65 -30.02
CA VAL A 107 9.00 -5.92 -30.63
C VAL A 107 9.00 -7.15 -31.54
N THR A 108 10.17 -7.72 -31.85
CA THR A 108 10.30 -8.83 -32.83
C THR A 108 10.47 -10.22 -32.20
N ASN A 109 10.73 -10.32 -30.89
CA ASN A 109 11.10 -11.59 -30.25
C ASN A 109 9.93 -12.41 -29.67
N GLY A 110 8.69 -12.06 -30.00
CA GLY A 110 7.50 -12.75 -29.52
C GLY A 110 7.21 -14.05 -30.28
N ARG A 111 7.14 -15.18 -29.56
CA ARG A 111 6.67 -16.47 -30.10
C ARG A 111 5.18 -16.50 -30.46
N ALA A 112 4.42 -15.43 -30.18
CA ALA A 112 3.02 -15.29 -30.58
C ALA A 112 2.95 -14.55 -31.92
N GLY A 113 2.27 -15.18 -32.90
CA GLY A 113 2.25 -14.78 -34.30
C GLY A 113 1.93 -13.31 -34.57
N ASN A 114 2.58 -12.80 -35.63
CA ASN A 114 2.41 -11.47 -36.23
C ASN A 114 2.76 -10.30 -35.30
N GLY A 115 4.04 -9.90 -35.30
CA GLY A 115 4.60 -8.73 -34.59
C GLY A 115 4.02 -7.34 -34.93
N ALA A 116 2.83 -7.29 -35.55
CA ALA A 116 2.03 -6.08 -35.74
C ALA A 116 1.25 -5.67 -34.48
N ASN A 117 0.94 -6.59 -33.57
CA ASN A 117 0.08 -6.36 -32.40
C ASN A 117 0.81 -6.49 -31.04
N SER A 118 2.12 -6.27 -30.99
CA SER A 118 2.85 -6.36 -29.71
C SER A 118 2.39 -5.24 -28.74
N PRO A 119 2.24 -5.50 -27.42
CA PRO A 119 1.76 -4.49 -26.48
C PRO A 119 2.62 -3.20 -26.46
N GLU A 120 3.91 -3.34 -26.69
CA GLU A 120 4.86 -2.22 -26.76
C GLU A 120 4.50 -1.23 -27.89
N ARG A 121 3.99 -1.72 -29.04
CA ARG A 121 3.57 -0.85 -30.15
C ARG A 121 2.35 0.00 -29.77
N ASN A 122 1.52 -0.49 -28.84
CA ASN A 122 0.42 0.27 -28.26
C ASN A 122 0.89 1.24 -27.17
N GLY A 123 2.15 1.14 -26.77
CA GLY A 123 2.79 1.97 -25.75
C GLY A 123 2.66 1.42 -24.33
N ALA A 124 2.36 0.13 -24.18
CA ALA A 124 2.39 -0.55 -22.90
C ALA A 124 3.84 -0.71 -22.41
N ILE A 125 4.04 -0.63 -21.10
CA ILE A 125 5.30 -0.99 -20.46
C ILE A 125 5.29 -2.50 -20.25
N THR A 126 6.24 -3.20 -20.88
CA THR A 126 6.39 -4.65 -20.75
C THR A 126 7.66 -5.04 -20.00
N ILE A 127 7.77 -6.31 -19.60
CA ILE A 127 8.98 -6.85 -18.95
C ILE A 127 10.23 -6.59 -19.79
N GLY A 128 10.15 -6.78 -21.11
CA GLY A 128 11.27 -6.58 -22.03
C GLY A 128 11.73 -5.12 -22.09
N ILE A 129 10.79 -4.16 -22.14
CA ILE A 129 11.14 -2.73 -22.05
C ILE A 129 11.80 -2.44 -20.70
N TRP A 130 11.23 -2.94 -19.60
CA TRP A 130 11.77 -2.73 -18.25
C TRP A 130 13.22 -3.19 -18.13
N GLN A 131 13.48 -4.46 -18.48
CA GLN A 131 14.81 -5.07 -18.42
C GLN A 131 15.80 -4.38 -19.36
N SER A 132 15.33 -3.76 -20.44
CA SER A 132 16.21 -3.03 -21.36
C SER A 132 16.71 -1.68 -20.82
N LEU A 133 16.04 -1.13 -19.80
CA LEU A 133 16.31 0.21 -19.25
C LEU A 133 16.81 0.17 -17.80
N MET A 134 16.34 -0.79 -17.02
CA MET A 134 16.62 -0.90 -15.59
C MET A 134 17.75 -1.88 -15.32
N PRO A 135 18.62 -1.61 -14.32
CA PRO A 135 19.62 -2.59 -13.91
C PRO A 135 18.95 -3.81 -13.26
N ASP A 136 19.62 -4.97 -13.30
CA ASP A 136 19.11 -6.21 -12.70
C ASP A 136 18.85 -6.11 -11.19
N THR A 137 19.52 -5.18 -10.51
CA THR A 137 19.30 -4.86 -9.08
C THR A 137 17.98 -4.12 -8.81
N MET A 138 17.30 -3.65 -9.85
CA MET A 138 15.99 -3.00 -9.81
C MET A 138 14.99 -3.80 -10.67
N PRO A 139 14.54 -4.97 -10.18
CA PRO A 139 13.65 -5.83 -10.93
C PRO A 139 12.31 -5.12 -11.22
N PHE A 140 11.60 -5.62 -12.23
CA PHE A 140 10.24 -5.14 -12.49
C PHE A 140 9.32 -5.47 -11.30
N PRO A 141 8.31 -4.62 -11.03
CA PRO A 141 7.31 -4.85 -10.00
C PRO A 141 6.58 -6.18 -10.19
N ASP A 142 6.55 -7.00 -9.13
CA ASP A 142 5.78 -8.24 -9.13
C ASP A 142 4.26 -7.99 -9.05
N ALA A 143 3.46 -9.05 -9.00
CA ALA A 143 2.00 -8.92 -8.92
C ALA A 143 1.51 -8.23 -7.64
N ILE A 144 2.19 -8.44 -6.51
CA ILE A 144 1.80 -7.84 -5.22
C ILE A 144 2.14 -6.35 -5.22
N GLU A 145 3.31 -5.98 -5.73
CA GLU A 145 3.70 -4.58 -5.86
C GLU A 145 2.77 -3.83 -6.81
N ARG A 146 2.44 -4.39 -7.98
CA ARG A 146 1.47 -3.78 -8.91
C ARG A 146 0.07 -3.67 -8.31
N ALA A 147 -0.35 -4.66 -7.50
CA ALA A 147 -1.60 -4.62 -6.76
C ALA A 147 -1.63 -3.52 -5.67
N ASN A 148 -0.51 -3.33 -4.96
CA ASN A 148 -0.33 -2.23 -4.01
C ASN A 148 -0.38 -0.87 -4.71
N GLN A 149 0.23 -0.76 -5.90
CA GLN A 149 0.20 0.46 -6.70
C GLN A 149 -1.19 0.79 -7.26
N LEU A 150 -2.00 -0.22 -7.59
CA LEU A 150 -3.42 -0.01 -7.90
C LEU A 150 -4.17 0.55 -6.68
N THR A 151 -3.91 0.03 -5.49
CA THR A 151 -4.51 0.57 -4.25
C THR A 151 -4.07 2.03 -4.04
N PHE A 152 -2.77 2.32 -4.20
CA PHE A 152 -2.23 3.68 -4.14
C PHE A 152 -2.93 4.63 -5.13
N ALA A 153 -3.15 4.20 -6.37
CA ALA A 153 -3.81 5.01 -7.40
C ALA A 153 -5.26 5.38 -7.05
N LEU A 154 -5.90 4.60 -6.16
CA LEU A 154 -7.25 4.88 -5.65
C LEU A 154 -7.27 5.86 -4.47
N GLU A 155 -6.17 5.96 -3.73
CA GLU A 155 -6.02 6.87 -2.59
C GLU A 155 -5.53 8.26 -3.01
N GLY A 156 -4.70 8.35 -4.06
CA GLY A 156 -4.34 9.62 -4.69
C GLY A 156 -3.47 10.54 -3.83
N THR A 157 -2.78 9.98 -2.84
CA THR A 157 -1.80 10.69 -2.00
C THR A 157 -0.49 9.92 -2.00
N ASP A 158 0.62 10.60 -1.71
CA ASP A 158 1.96 10.00 -1.68
C ASP A 158 2.64 10.29 -0.34
N PHE A 159 3.83 9.74 -0.09
CA PHE A 159 4.55 9.85 1.18
C PHE A 159 4.80 11.28 1.66
N ASP A 160 4.71 12.26 0.77
CA ASP A 160 4.88 13.68 1.11
C ASP A 160 3.59 14.42 1.49
N ARG A 161 2.44 13.73 1.46
CA ARG A 161 1.12 14.30 1.74
C ARG A 161 0.67 13.95 3.14
N VAL A 162 0.46 14.99 3.95
CA VAL A 162 -0.14 14.88 5.28
C VAL A 162 -1.28 15.89 5.44
N GLU A 163 -2.38 15.41 6.01
CA GLU A 163 -3.60 16.17 6.25
C GLU A 163 -3.94 16.13 7.73
N PHE A 164 -4.32 17.27 8.28
CA PHE A 164 -4.86 17.38 9.62
C PHE A 164 -6.37 17.37 9.50
N ASN A 165 -7.02 16.43 10.17
CA ASN A 165 -8.42 16.08 9.93
C ASN A 165 -9.40 16.82 10.86
N PHE A 166 -8.90 17.80 11.62
CA PHE A 166 -9.70 18.69 12.45
C PHE A 166 -10.55 19.64 11.59
N CYS A 167 -11.86 19.67 11.86
CA CYS A 167 -12.83 20.53 11.19
C CYS A 167 -12.72 20.49 9.65
N GLN A 168 -12.47 19.30 9.10
CA GLN A 168 -12.16 19.11 7.68
C GLN A 168 -13.39 19.24 6.76
N SER A 169 -14.59 18.98 7.29
CA SER A 169 -15.84 19.08 6.53
C SER A 169 -16.36 20.51 6.51
N ARG A 170 -16.93 20.92 5.37
CA ARG A 170 -17.63 22.21 5.27
C ARG A 170 -18.93 22.12 6.08
N ASN A 171 -19.27 23.19 6.78
CA ASN A 171 -20.56 23.34 7.43
C ASN A 171 -21.67 23.28 6.35
N PRO A 172 -22.68 22.38 6.47
CA PRO A 172 -23.74 22.24 5.48
C PRO A 172 -24.55 23.52 5.23
N SER A 173 -24.66 24.39 6.24
CA SER A 173 -25.44 25.63 6.16
C SER A 173 -24.65 26.79 5.56
N SER A 174 -23.39 26.97 5.95
CA SER A 174 -22.59 28.13 5.52
C SER A 174 -21.67 27.83 4.33
N GLY A 175 -21.41 26.55 4.05
CA GLY A 175 -20.39 26.09 3.12
C GLY A 175 -18.95 26.36 3.56
N LYS A 176 -18.71 26.97 4.73
CA LYS A 176 -17.37 27.33 5.23
C LYS A 176 -16.80 26.25 6.14
N LYS A 177 -15.47 26.21 6.28
CA LYS A 177 -14.79 25.44 7.34
C LYS A 177 -14.62 26.29 8.61
N PHE A 178 -14.42 25.66 9.76
CA PHE A 178 -14.15 26.35 11.03
C PHE A 178 -13.03 27.41 10.91
N ILE A 179 -11.93 27.05 10.24
CA ILE A 179 -10.78 27.95 10.01
C ILE A 179 -11.09 29.13 9.08
N GLU A 180 -12.21 29.10 8.36
CA GLU A 180 -12.69 30.18 7.49
C GLU A 180 -13.67 31.11 8.24
N GLY A 181 -13.70 31.03 9.58
CA GLY A 181 -14.53 31.85 10.46
C GLY A 181 -15.90 31.24 10.78
N ASP A 182 -16.11 29.94 10.52
CA ASP A 182 -17.35 29.26 10.92
C ASP A 182 -17.36 28.99 12.44
N PRO A 183 -18.47 29.28 13.15
CA PRO A 183 -18.56 29.01 14.58
C PRO A 183 -18.67 27.51 14.92
N TYR A 184 -19.00 26.66 13.95
CA TYR A 184 -19.15 25.23 14.10
C TYR A 184 -18.04 24.46 13.37
N CYS A 185 -17.64 23.35 13.98
CA CYS A 185 -16.64 22.45 13.43
C CYS A 185 -17.32 21.15 12.98
N TYR A 186 -17.02 20.68 11.77
CA TYR A 186 -17.55 19.43 11.22
C TYR A 186 -16.42 18.50 10.79
N SER A 187 -16.52 17.22 11.11
CA SER A 187 -15.60 16.18 10.63
C SER A 187 -16.36 14.89 10.32
N ASN A 188 -16.02 14.27 9.19
CA ASN A 188 -16.52 12.97 8.76
C ASN A 188 -15.77 11.79 9.40
N ASP A 189 -14.64 12.05 10.05
CA ASP A 189 -13.90 11.08 10.87
C ASP A 189 -13.32 11.81 12.07
N LYS A 190 -13.82 11.50 13.27
CA LYS A 190 -13.40 12.14 14.52
C LYS A 190 -12.25 11.41 15.21
N ALA A 191 -11.95 10.19 14.77
CA ALA A 191 -11.00 9.30 15.42
C ALA A 191 -9.64 9.28 14.71
N SER A 192 -9.57 9.84 13.50
CA SER A 192 -8.34 10.09 12.76
C SER A 192 -8.03 11.59 12.80
N TYR A 193 -7.00 11.99 13.54
CA TYR A 193 -6.62 13.40 13.75
C TYR A 193 -5.67 13.92 12.67
N LEU A 194 -4.88 13.02 12.10
CA LEU A 194 -3.94 13.28 11.02
C LEU A 194 -3.87 12.06 10.12
N THR A 195 -3.90 12.28 8.81
CA THR A 195 -3.74 11.25 7.78
C THR A 195 -2.47 11.52 7.00
N TRP A 196 -1.65 10.50 6.74
CA TRP A 196 -0.36 10.65 6.07
C TRP A 196 -0.02 9.52 5.11
N GLY A 197 0.52 9.89 3.96
CA GLY A 197 1.17 8.96 3.05
C GLY A 197 0.21 8.14 2.19
N PRO A 198 0.75 7.19 1.42
CA PRO A 198 0.09 6.52 0.30
C PRO A 198 -1.17 5.71 0.62
N ARG A 199 -1.32 5.26 1.86
CA ARG A 199 -2.49 4.47 2.31
C ARG A 199 -3.33 5.21 3.33
N GLY A 200 -3.05 6.50 3.52
CA GLY A 200 -3.77 7.31 4.50
C GLY A 200 -3.57 6.84 5.94
N ALA A 201 -2.33 6.54 6.33
CA ALA A 201 -1.99 6.17 7.70
C ALA A 201 -2.50 7.23 8.69
N THR A 202 -3.22 6.78 9.70
CA THR A 202 -3.92 7.63 10.65
C THR A 202 -3.16 7.77 11.97
N ALA A 203 -3.15 8.98 12.54
CA ALA A 203 -2.78 9.22 13.92
C ALA A 203 -4.05 9.38 14.78
N GLY A 204 -4.14 8.61 15.86
CA GLY A 204 -5.33 8.51 16.72
C GLY A 204 -5.69 7.05 16.94
N HIS A 205 -6.96 6.68 16.79
CA HIS A 205 -7.46 5.32 17.01
C HIS A 205 -6.74 4.24 16.19
N GLY A 206 -6.40 4.51 14.92
CA GLY A 206 -5.67 3.56 14.06
C GLY A 206 -4.19 3.43 14.42
N ALA A 207 -3.62 4.49 15.00
CA ALA A 207 -2.24 4.61 15.44
C ALA A 207 -1.15 4.23 14.41
N GLU A 208 -1.47 4.15 13.12
CA GLU A 208 -0.56 3.72 12.05
C GLU A 208 0.63 4.68 11.93
N VAL A 209 0.40 6.00 12.02
CA VAL A 209 1.48 6.99 12.00
C VAL A 209 2.46 6.76 13.16
N GLN A 210 1.95 6.47 14.35
CA GLN A 210 2.79 6.17 15.51
C GLN A 210 3.58 4.87 15.30
N GLN A 211 2.96 3.83 14.75
CA GLN A 211 3.64 2.57 14.42
C GLN A 211 4.78 2.77 13.44
N ILE A 212 4.57 3.56 12.39
CA ILE A 212 5.58 3.87 11.36
C ILE A 212 6.76 4.59 12.01
N ILE A 213 6.50 5.63 12.81
CA ILE A 213 7.55 6.38 13.50
C ILE A 213 8.35 5.46 14.44
N VAL A 214 7.68 4.58 15.19
CA VAL A 214 8.35 3.65 16.11
C VAL A 214 9.23 2.67 15.35
N LEU A 215 8.74 2.09 14.26
CA LEU A 215 9.53 1.14 13.48
C LEU A 215 10.73 1.80 12.79
N ALA A 216 10.53 2.97 12.18
CA ALA A 216 11.60 3.73 11.55
C ALA A 216 12.67 4.16 12.57
N GLU A 217 12.27 4.70 13.73
CA GLU A 217 13.20 5.13 14.78
C GLU A 217 13.93 3.94 15.43
N LYS A 218 13.27 2.78 15.57
CA LYS A 218 13.91 1.57 16.11
C LYS A 218 14.98 1.03 15.16
N ALA A 219 14.72 1.05 13.86
CA ALA A 219 15.69 0.62 12.84
C ALA A 219 16.81 1.66 12.65
N HIS A 220 16.49 2.95 12.79
CA HIS A 220 17.39 4.07 12.57
C HIS A 220 17.29 5.09 13.73
N PRO A 221 17.98 4.84 14.87
CA PRO A 221 17.92 5.73 16.02
C PRO A 221 18.37 7.17 15.69
N GLY A 222 17.60 8.16 16.10
CA GLY A 222 17.87 9.58 15.86
C GLY A 222 17.26 10.13 14.56
N LEU A 223 16.59 9.31 13.75
CA LEU A 223 15.97 9.73 12.50
C LEU A 223 14.90 10.80 12.74
N LEU A 224 14.05 10.60 13.76
CA LEU A 224 13.03 11.55 14.17
C LEU A 224 13.65 12.88 14.59
N GLN A 225 14.73 12.86 15.37
CA GLN A 225 15.45 14.07 15.79
C GLN A 225 16.04 14.82 14.59
N THR A 226 16.61 14.08 13.63
CA THR A 226 17.25 14.62 12.44
C THR A 226 16.26 15.38 11.56
N VAL A 227 15.05 14.84 11.38
CA VAL A 227 14.05 15.44 10.48
C VAL A 227 13.12 16.43 11.18
N PHE A 228 12.64 16.10 12.38
CA PHE A 228 11.69 16.93 13.11
C PHE A 228 12.37 17.98 14.00
N GLY A 229 13.66 17.83 14.31
CA GLY A 229 14.43 18.85 15.04
C GLY A 229 13.72 19.26 16.34
N PRO A 230 13.36 20.54 16.51
CA PRO A 230 12.62 21.01 17.69
C PRO A 230 11.26 20.33 17.93
N GLU A 231 10.60 19.82 16.88
CA GLU A 231 9.31 19.11 17.01
C GLU A 231 9.48 17.61 17.31
N ALA A 232 10.72 17.10 17.43
CA ALA A 232 10.94 15.68 17.70
C ALA A 232 10.34 15.24 19.04
N ASP A 233 10.45 16.07 20.08
CA ASP A 233 9.84 15.79 21.39
C ASP A 233 8.31 15.80 21.33
N THR A 234 7.71 16.67 20.52
CA THR A 234 6.27 16.61 20.23
C THR A 234 5.91 15.28 19.61
N MET A 235 6.65 14.83 18.59
CA MET A 235 6.35 13.57 17.92
C MET A 235 6.57 12.35 18.83
N ARG A 236 7.57 12.36 19.72
CA ARG A 236 7.73 11.34 20.78
C ARG A 236 6.51 11.30 21.70
N ARG A 237 5.97 12.46 22.08
CA ARG A 237 4.75 12.54 22.88
C ARG A 237 3.50 12.07 22.13
N VAL A 238 3.41 12.31 20.82
CA VAL A 238 2.36 11.73 19.95
C VAL A 238 2.47 10.20 19.90
N VAL A 239 3.69 9.66 19.80
CA VAL A 239 3.94 8.21 19.77
C VAL A 239 3.57 7.51 21.07
N LEU A 240 3.88 8.12 22.22
CA LEU A 240 3.65 7.52 23.54
C LEU A 240 2.31 7.93 24.18
N GLY A 241 1.62 8.88 23.56
CA GLY A 241 0.38 9.46 24.06
C GLY A 241 -0.78 8.47 24.06
N ASP A 242 -1.65 8.60 25.07
CA ASP A 242 -3.03 8.15 24.94
C ASP A 242 -3.79 8.96 23.89
N ASP A 243 -4.97 8.50 23.52
CA ASP A 243 -5.75 9.05 22.42
C ASP A 243 -6.08 10.54 22.61
N ASP A 244 -6.56 10.92 23.80
CA ASP A 244 -6.80 12.31 24.21
C ASP A 244 -5.54 13.19 24.06
N SER A 245 -4.36 12.65 24.41
CA SER A 245 -3.10 13.39 24.27
C SER A 245 -2.73 13.59 22.81
N VAL A 246 -2.88 12.55 21.98
CA VAL A 246 -2.62 12.63 20.53
C VAL A 246 -3.55 13.64 19.89
N GLU A 247 -4.84 13.59 20.19
CA GLU A 247 -5.84 14.54 19.71
C GLU A 247 -5.44 15.97 20.09
N THR A 248 -5.15 16.19 21.38
CA THR A 248 -4.82 17.52 21.91
C THR A 248 -3.56 18.09 21.27
N ILE A 249 -2.49 17.29 21.18
CA ILE A 249 -1.20 17.73 20.62
C ILE A 249 -1.36 18.11 19.15
N LEU A 250 -2.01 17.25 18.36
CA LEU A 250 -2.20 17.47 16.92
C LEU A 250 -3.21 18.60 16.65
N CYS A 251 -4.25 18.76 17.47
CA CYS A 251 -5.18 19.87 17.39
C CYS A 251 -4.48 21.22 17.66
N ALA A 252 -3.64 21.29 18.71
CA ALA A 252 -2.87 22.49 19.02
C ALA A 252 -1.92 22.86 17.87
N ALA A 253 -1.32 21.86 17.22
CA ALA A 253 -0.52 22.09 16.03
C ALA A 253 -1.36 22.55 14.84
N TRP A 254 -2.53 21.94 14.62
CA TRP A 254 -3.47 22.33 13.57
C TRP A 254 -3.99 23.76 13.74
N ALA A 255 -4.31 24.18 14.97
CA ALA A 255 -4.87 25.49 15.27
C ALA A 255 -3.89 26.65 14.97
N ASN A 256 -2.58 26.38 14.97
CA ASN A 256 -1.53 27.33 14.62
C ASN A 256 -1.10 27.15 13.15
N PRO A 257 -1.40 28.08 12.23
CA PRO A 257 -1.08 27.94 10.80
C PRO A 257 0.41 27.75 10.52
N GLN A 258 1.28 28.45 11.24
CA GLN A 258 2.74 28.36 11.05
C GLN A 258 3.25 26.98 11.47
N ARG A 259 2.86 26.52 12.67
CA ARG A 259 3.25 25.20 13.19
C ARG A 259 2.69 24.07 12.33
N ARG A 260 1.43 24.17 11.91
CA ARG A 260 0.79 23.21 10.99
C ARG A 260 1.56 23.08 9.69
N ASN A 261 1.97 24.20 9.08
CA ASN A 261 2.73 24.19 7.83
C ASN A 261 4.17 23.65 8.02
N ASP A 262 4.84 23.98 9.13
CA ASP A 262 6.16 23.40 9.45
C ASP A 262 6.09 21.88 9.60
N LEU A 263 5.10 21.37 10.36
CA LEU A 263 4.89 19.93 10.50
C LEU A 263 4.58 19.26 9.16
N ARG A 264 3.76 19.87 8.30
CA ARG A 264 3.53 19.34 6.94
C ARG A 264 4.82 19.14 6.16
N GLN A 265 5.71 20.13 6.19
CA GLN A 265 7.01 20.04 5.51
C GLN A 265 7.93 19.00 6.15
N ARG A 266 7.90 18.84 7.48
CA ARG A 266 8.66 17.81 8.20
C ARG A 266 8.19 16.40 7.85
N PHE A 267 6.89 16.16 7.86
CA PHE A 267 6.32 14.89 7.39
C PHE A 267 6.68 14.62 5.93
N ALA A 268 6.64 15.65 5.07
CA ALA A 268 7.05 15.50 3.68
C ALA A 268 8.51 15.07 3.52
N ARG A 269 9.43 15.70 4.28
CA ARG A 269 10.84 15.30 4.31
C ARG A 269 11.03 13.92 4.93
N TYR A 270 10.28 13.58 5.97
CA TYR A 270 10.36 12.29 6.65
C TYR A 270 9.91 11.16 5.73
N GLY A 271 8.76 11.30 5.07
CA GLY A 271 8.24 10.30 4.13
C GLY A 271 9.06 10.13 2.85
N ALA A 272 9.88 11.13 2.49
CA ALA A 272 10.79 11.01 1.36
C ALA A 272 12.00 10.09 1.63
N LEU A 273 12.23 9.68 2.90
CA LEU A 273 13.34 8.81 3.28
C LEU A 273 12.98 7.34 3.06
N HIS A 274 13.92 6.58 2.48
CA HIS A 274 13.72 5.16 2.18
C HIS A 274 13.42 4.35 3.45
N GLU A 275 14.10 4.66 4.55
CA GLU A 275 13.92 4.04 5.87
C GLU A 275 12.48 4.17 6.38
N VAL A 276 11.85 5.32 6.08
CA VAL A 276 10.47 5.60 6.49
C VAL A 276 9.48 4.91 5.56
N GLN A 277 9.75 4.87 4.26
CA GLN A 277 8.93 4.13 3.29
C GLN A 277 8.95 2.63 3.58
N GLU A 278 10.09 2.09 3.98
CA GLU A 278 10.22 0.70 4.41
C GLU A 278 9.40 0.44 5.68
N ALA A 279 9.51 1.28 6.71
CA ALA A 279 8.69 1.17 7.91
C ALA A 279 7.18 1.27 7.60
N TYR A 280 6.79 2.15 6.68
CA TYR A 280 5.42 2.28 6.20
C TYR A 280 4.92 0.98 5.58
N ARG A 281 5.68 0.40 4.65
CA ARG A 281 5.38 -0.90 4.06
C ARG A 281 5.23 -1.99 5.11
N MET A 282 6.18 -2.07 6.05
CA MET A 282 6.16 -3.07 7.12
C MET A 282 4.91 -2.98 7.99
N VAL A 283 4.45 -1.78 8.34
CA VAL A 283 3.21 -1.59 9.12
C VAL A 283 2.01 -2.19 8.40
N TYR A 284 1.84 -1.89 7.11
CA TYR A 284 0.69 -2.37 6.35
C TYR A 284 0.78 -3.86 6.01
N GLU A 285 1.98 -4.41 5.83
CA GLU A 285 2.19 -5.85 5.60
C GLU A 285 2.12 -6.69 6.88
N ALA A 286 2.03 -6.06 8.06
CA ALA A 286 2.06 -6.75 9.34
C ALA A 286 0.80 -7.61 9.61
N ALA A 287 0.99 -8.69 10.36
CA ALA A 287 -0.05 -9.65 10.71
C ALA A 287 -1.20 -9.08 11.57
N ASN A 288 -0.94 -7.99 12.29
CA ASN A 288 -1.91 -7.22 13.08
C ASN A 288 -2.61 -6.11 12.26
N ALA A 289 -2.19 -5.89 11.02
CA ALA A 289 -2.71 -4.85 10.13
C ALA A 289 -3.34 -5.48 8.86
N ASP A 290 -3.15 -4.85 7.70
CA ASP A 290 -3.73 -5.29 6.43
C ASP A 290 -3.18 -6.64 5.97
N GLY A 291 -1.89 -6.93 6.21
CA GLY A 291 -1.30 -8.24 5.91
C GLY A 291 -2.04 -9.40 6.56
N GLY A 292 -2.46 -9.24 7.81
CA GLY A 292 -3.30 -10.21 8.52
C GLY A 292 -4.69 -10.40 7.89
N LYS A 293 -5.29 -9.32 7.39
CA LYS A 293 -6.58 -9.35 6.68
C LYS A 293 -6.45 -10.04 5.32
N VAL A 294 -5.41 -9.74 4.54
CA VAL A 294 -5.11 -10.39 3.26
C VAL A 294 -4.89 -11.89 3.47
N GLN A 295 -4.16 -12.28 4.51
CA GLN A 295 -3.92 -13.70 4.81
C GLN A 295 -5.21 -14.51 5.02
N ARG A 296 -6.28 -13.88 5.53
CA ARG A 296 -7.58 -14.55 5.70
C ARG A 296 -8.20 -14.93 4.36
N PHE A 297 -8.08 -14.09 3.33
CA PHE A 297 -8.51 -14.45 1.98
C PHE A 297 -7.73 -15.64 1.42
N PHE A 298 -6.41 -15.68 1.62
CA PHE A 298 -5.59 -16.83 1.22
C PHE A 298 -6.01 -18.12 1.92
N ARG A 299 -6.40 -18.07 3.20
CA ARG A 299 -6.94 -19.23 3.93
C ARG A 299 -8.27 -19.71 3.35
N ILE A 300 -9.15 -18.77 2.95
CA ILE A 300 -10.39 -19.12 2.24
C ILE A 300 -10.07 -19.84 0.92
N TYR A 301 -9.18 -19.27 0.10
CA TYR A 301 -8.81 -19.88 -1.19
C TYR A 301 -8.13 -21.25 -1.02
N LYS A 302 -7.30 -21.43 0.01
CA LYS A 302 -6.74 -22.73 0.35
C LYS A 302 -7.82 -23.78 0.63
N ALA A 303 -8.90 -23.39 1.31
CA ALA A 303 -10.05 -24.28 1.58
C ALA A 303 -10.94 -24.52 0.35
N LEU A 304 -10.95 -23.60 -0.62
CA LEU A 304 -11.67 -23.72 -1.88
C LEU A 304 -10.88 -24.48 -2.96
N LYS A 305 -9.54 -24.51 -2.87
CA LYS A 305 -8.67 -25.11 -3.89
C LYS A 305 -9.08 -26.53 -4.33
N PRO A 306 -9.55 -27.44 -3.45
CA PRO A 306 -10.02 -28.76 -3.88
C PRO A 306 -11.23 -28.73 -4.83
N VAL A 307 -12.05 -27.66 -4.80
CA VAL A 307 -13.26 -27.54 -5.62
C VAL A 307 -13.10 -26.60 -6.82
N ILE A 308 -12.24 -25.58 -6.73
CA ILE A 308 -11.97 -24.64 -7.84
C ILE A 308 -10.69 -24.95 -8.62
N ASN A 309 -9.84 -25.87 -8.11
CA ASN A 309 -8.58 -26.32 -8.71
C ASN A 309 -7.60 -25.20 -9.13
N ARG A 310 -7.50 -24.14 -8.33
CA ARG A 310 -6.55 -23.04 -8.56
C ARG A 310 -6.19 -22.30 -7.28
N ASP A 311 -5.06 -21.61 -7.33
CA ASP A 311 -4.67 -20.60 -6.34
C ASP A 311 -5.34 -19.24 -6.67
N PRO A 312 -5.24 -18.23 -5.79
CA PRO A 312 -5.64 -16.86 -6.12
C PRO A 312 -4.95 -16.36 -7.38
N THR A 313 -5.66 -15.59 -8.21
CA THR A 313 -5.07 -14.87 -9.35
C THR A 313 -4.38 -13.59 -8.93
N GLU A 314 -3.63 -12.93 -9.84
CA GLU A 314 -3.07 -11.60 -9.57
C GLU A 314 -4.17 -10.57 -9.25
N ILE A 315 -5.31 -10.62 -9.96
CA ILE A 315 -6.47 -9.74 -9.72
C ILE A 315 -7.16 -10.10 -8.38
N ASP A 316 -7.24 -11.39 -8.02
CA ASP A 316 -7.72 -11.81 -6.70
C ASP A 316 -6.90 -11.16 -5.57
N VAL A 317 -5.56 -11.16 -5.70
CA VAL A 317 -4.68 -10.53 -4.70
C VAL A 317 -4.90 -9.02 -4.62
N ALA A 318 -5.04 -8.33 -5.75
CA ALA A 318 -5.34 -6.91 -5.73
C ALA A 318 -6.68 -6.59 -5.09
N PHE A 319 -7.70 -7.42 -5.33
CA PHE A 319 -8.98 -7.33 -4.63
C PHE A 319 -8.80 -7.55 -3.11
N PHE A 320 -7.99 -8.52 -2.67
CA PHE A 320 -7.77 -8.77 -1.24
C PHE A 320 -7.09 -7.60 -0.54
N ILE A 321 -6.04 -7.03 -1.15
CA ILE A 321 -5.31 -5.87 -0.62
C ILE A 321 -6.28 -4.69 -0.49
N ASP A 322 -7.03 -4.42 -1.55
CA ASP A 322 -8.00 -3.32 -1.56
C ASP A 322 -9.10 -3.46 -0.49
N ARG A 323 -9.59 -4.69 -0.27
CA ARG A 323 -10.54 -5.03 0.79
C ARG A 323 -9.95 -4.97 2.19
N ALA A 324 -8.65 -5.27 2.35
CA ALA A 324 -7.95 -5.12 3.62
C ALA A 324 -7.85 -3.64 4.01
N THR A 325 -7.46 -2.78 3.06
CA THR A 325 -7.24 -1.34 3.28
C THR A 325 -8.55 -0.57 3.49
N HIS A 326 -9.58 -0.81 2.67
CA HIS A 326 -10.81 0.02 2.68
C HIS A 326 -12.06 -0.65 3.25
N GLY A 327 -11.88 -1.85 3.81
CA GLY A 327 -12.93 -2.57 4.51
C GLY A 327 -13.64 -3.65 3.68
N GLY A 328 -14.34 -4.51 4.42
CA GLY A 328 -14.91 -5.76 3.89
C GLY A 328 -13.86 -6.86 3.77
N ALA A 329 -12.89 -6.89 4.69
CA ALA A 329 -12.03 -8.05 4.90
C ALA A 329 -12.78 -9.16 5.67
N PRO A 330 -12.39 -10.45 5.51
CA PRO A 330 -12.99 -11.55 6.23
C PRO A 330 -12.86 -11.40 7.76
N PRO A 331 -13.86 -11.87 8.53
CA PRO A 331 -13.79 -11.90 9.99
C PRO A 331 -12.68 -12.82 10.50
N GLY A 332 -12.43 -12.81 11.81
CA GLY A 332 -11.43 -13.70 12.43
C GLY A 332 -11.78 -15.18 12.31
N ASP A 333 -13.05 -15.52 12.56
CA ASP A 333 -13.59 -16.87 12.31
C ASP A 333 -14.04 -17.00 10.84
N LEU A 334 -13.36 -17.87 10.09
CA LEU A 334 -13.58 -18.04 8.66
C LEU A 334 -14.56 -19.16 8.32
N ALA A 335 -14.89 -20.05 9.27
CA ALA A 335 -15.63 -21.27 8.97
C ALA A 335 -16.99 -21.01 8.28
N PRO A 336 -17.83 -20.06 8.75
CA PRO A 336 -19.10 -19.78 8.10
C PRO A 336 -18.97 -19.23 6.67
N LEU A 337 -17.92 -18.45 6.40
CA LEU A 337 -17.67 -17.89 5.07
C LEU A 337 -17.12 -18.95 4.12
N ILE A 338 -16.22 -19.82 4.61
CA ILE A 338 -15.68 -20.95 3.84
C ILE A 338 -16.82 -21.87 3.39
N GLU A 339 -17.71 -22.26 4.30
CA GLU A 339 -18.86 -23.12 3.99
C GLU A 339 -19.75 -22.52 2.89
N LYS A 340 -20.10 -21.23 3.02
CA LYS A 340 -20.89 -20.51 2.01
C LYS A 340 -20.18 -20.46 0.66
N MET A 341 -18.88 -20.19 0.65
CA MET A 341 -18.08 -20.12 -0.58
C MET A 341 -17.91 -21.49 -1.23
N GLN A 342 -17.76 -22.55 -0.45
CA GLN A 342 -17.72 -23.94 -0.95
C GLN A 342 -19.04 -24.29 -1.61
N TYR A 343 -20.17 -24.04 -0.94
CA TYR A 343 -21.50 -24.23 -1.52
C TYR A 343 -21.66 -23.44 -2.82
N PHE A 344 -21.26 -22.16 -2.85
CA PHE A 344 -21.31 -21.35 -4.06
C PHE A 344 -20.48 -21.93 -5.21
N ALA A 345 -19.27 -22.41 -4.92
CA ALA A 345 -18.37 -22.97 -5.91
C ALA A 345 -18.83 -24.34 -6.46
N THR A 346 -19.60 -25.11 -5.67
CA THR A 346 -20.05 -26.47 -6.04
C THR A 346 -21.52 -26.55 -6.46
N ARG A 347 -22.30 -25.47 -6.33
CA ARG A 347 -23.74 -25.47 -6.69
C ARG A 347 -24.00 -25.70 -8.17
N THR A 348 -22.99 -25.50 -9.03
CA THR A 348 -23.05 -25.74 -10.47
C THR A 348 -22.01 -26.77 -10.90
N LYS A 349 -22.23 -27.43 -12.04
CA LYS A 349 -21.23 -28.37 -12.61
C LYS A 349 -19.94 -27.70 -13.07
N LYS A 350 -20.00 -26.39 -13.36
CA LYS A 350 -18.84 -25.58 -13.74
C LYS A 350 -18.37 -24.81 -12.52
N ALA A 351 -17.05 -24.83 -12.26
CA ALA A 351 -16.44 -23.96 -11.27
C ALA A 351 -16.64 -22.49 -11.67
N PRO A 352 -16.88 -21.58 -10.71
CA PRO A 352 -17.04 -20.17 -11.01
C PRO A 352 -15.74 -19.54 -11.51
N SER A 353 -15.86 -18.54 -12.39
CA SER A 353 -14.73 -17.72 -12.83
C SER A 353 -14.10 -16.95 -11.65
N PRO A 354 -12.86 -16.45 -11.79
CA PRO A 354 -12.25 -15.57 -10.79
C PRO A 354 -13.10 -14.36 -10.42
N GLY A 355 -13.63 -13.63 -11.38
CA GLY A 355 -14.53 -12.50 -11.14
C GLY A 355 -15.84 -12.91 -10.49
N GLN A 356 -16.42 -14.07 -10.81
CA GLN A 356 -17.62 -14.56 -10.13
C GLN A 356 -17.35 -14.83 -8.64
N LEU A 357 -16.20 -15.40 -8.29
CA LEU A 357 -15.79 -15.58 -6.89
C LEU A 357 -15.59 -14.24 -6.18
N ARG A 358 -14.88 -13.30 -6.80
CA ARG A 358 -14.71 -11.94 -6.24
C ARG A 358 -16.03 -11.24 -6.03
N ARG A 359 -16.95 -11.31 -7.00
CA ARG A 359 -18.30 -10.74 -6.90
C ARG A 359 -19.08 -11.34 -5.73
N GLN A 360 -18.98 -12.65 -5.53
CA GLN A 360 -19.68 -13.31 -4.44
C GLN A 360 -19.10 -12.94 -3.06
N LEU A 361 -17.77 -12.92 -2.94
CA LEU A 361 -17.09 -12.41 -1.73
C LEU A 361 -17.49 -10.97 -1.45
N ALA A 362 -17.52 -10.13 -2.47
CA ALA A 362 -17.86 -8.73 -2.34
C ALA A 362 -19.28 -8.51 -1.79
N ALA A 363 -20.23 -9.34 -2.22
CA ALA A 363 -21.62 -9.30 -1.73
C ALA A 363 -21.76 -9.77 -0.27
N TRP A 364 -20.91 -10.70 0.19
CA TRP A 364 -20.97 -11.23 1.55
C TRP A 364 -20.09 -10.49 2.55
N LEU A 365 -19.22 -9.61 2.07
CA LEU A 365 -18.40 -8.73 2.89
C LEU A 365 -18.73 -7.26 2.58
N PRO A 366 -19.97 -6.79 2.81
CA PRO A 366 -20.35 -5.43 2.46
C PRO A 366 -19.62 -4.40 3.34
N SER A 367 -19.50 -3.17 2.83
CA SER A 367 -19.09 -1.99 3.62
C SER A 367 -20.30 -1.07 3.80
N SER A 368 -20.81 -0.97 5.03
CA SER A 368 -22.04 -0.24 5.37
C SER A 368 -21.92 1.28 5.23
N HIS A 369 -20.73 1.85 5.44
CA HIS A 369 -20.54 3.30 5.54
C HIS A 369 -20.09 3.99 4.25
N LYS A 370 -19.84 3.22 3.17
CA LYS A 370 -19.32 3.74 1.89
C LYS A 370 -19.82 2.91 0.70
N TYR A 371 -21.11 2.57 0.67
CA TYR A 371 -21.66 1.60 -0.30
C TYR A 371 -21.31 1.91 -1.77
N ASN A 372 -21.62 3.13 -2.26
CA ASN A 372 -21.34 3.50 -3.66
C ASN A 372 -19.84 3.53 -3.98
N ASP A 373 -19.02 3.97 -3.03
CA ASP A 373 -17.56 3.99 -3.18
C ASP A 373 -17.01 2.56 -3.23
N ARG A 374 -17.51 1.68 -2.37
CA ARG A 374 -17.15 0.26 -2.35
C ARG A 374 -17.56 -0.45 -3.65
N LEU A 375 -18.76 -0.19 -4.16
CA LEU A 375 -19.20 -0.69 -5.45
C LEU A 375 -18.31 -0.22 -6.60
N ALA A 376 -17.93 1.07 -6.62
CA ALA A 376 -17.03 1.61 -7.64
C ALA A 376 -15.66 0.93 -7.60
N ARG A 377 -15.12 0.70 -6.40
CA ARG A 377 -13.80 0.06 -6.21
C ARG A 377 -13.86 -1.44 -6.54
N ASP A 378 -14.94 -2.15 -6.19
CA ASP A 378 -15.11 -3.57 -6.55
C ASP A 378 -15.17 -3.78 -8.07
N ALA A 379 -15.80 -2.86 -8.81
CA ALA A 379 -15.91 -2.96 -10.27
C ALA A 379 -14.53 -3.07 -10.98
N ILE A 380 -13.48 -2.46 -10.42
CA ILE A 380 -12.10 -2.51 -10.95
C ILE A 380 -11.60 -3.95 -11.12
N PHE A 381 -12.00 -4.83 -10.20
CA PHE A 381 -11.58 -6.24 -10.16
C PHE A 381 -12.56 -7.18 -10.87
N LEU A 382 -13.66 -6.64 -11.40
CA LEU A 382 -14.75 -7.40 -12.01
C LEU A 382 -14.92 -7.08 -13.49
N ILE A 383 -14.57 -5.86 -13.91
CA ILE A 383 -14.81 -5.34 -15.26
C ILE A 383 -14.08 -6.11 -16.37
N ASP A 384 -12.96 -6.75 -16.02
CA ASP A 384 -12.10 -7.49 -16.95
C ASP A 384 -12.51 -8.97 -17.10
N ASP A 385 -13.44 -9.47 -16.28
CA ASP A 385 -13.94 -10.84 -16.39
C ASP A 385 -15.17 -10.90 -17.31
N PRO A 386 -15.10 -11.59 -18.46
CA PRO A 386 -16.20 -11.69 -19.41
C PRO A 386 -17.42 -12.47 -18.88
N GLU A 387 -17.25 -13.30 -17.84
CA GLU A 387 -18.33 -14.02 -17.19
C GLU A 387 -19.05 -13.20 -16.11
N VAL A 388 -18.60 -11.96 -15.84
CA VAL A 388 -19.21 -11.06 -14.89
C VAL A 388 -19.95 -9.93 -15.61
N ASP A 389 -21.27 -10.01 -15.61
CA ASP A 389 -22.09 -8.90 -16.04
C ASP A 389 -22.28 -7.87 -14.90
N LEU A 390 -21.68 -6.69 -15.10
CA LEU A 390 -21.88 -5.50 -14.26
C LEU A 390 -23.00 -4.64 -14.86
N SER A 391 -24.00 -4.33 -14.04
CA SER A 391 -25.09 -3.42 -14.42
C SER A 391 -24.57 -2.04 -14.85
N ASP A 392 -25.34 -1.35 -15.70
CA ASP A 392 -24.99 -0.01 -16.16
C ASP A 392 -24.78 0.98 -15.01
N ALA A 393 -25.54 0.83 -13.91
CA ALA A 393 -25.37 1.64 -12.72
C ALA A 393 -23.99 1.44 -12.09
N HIS A 394 -23.53 0.18 -11.96
CA HIS A 394 -22.17 -0.11 -11.46
C HIS A 394 -21.10 0.46 -12.38
N ARG A 395 -21.25 0.30 -13.71
CA ARG A 395 -20.30 0.84 -14.70
C ARG A 395 -20.21 2.37 -14.63
N ARG A 396 -21.34 3.07 -14.52
CA ARG A 396 -21.37 4.53 -14.38
C ARG A 396 -20.71 5.01 -13.08
N ILE A 397 -20.97 4.33 -11.96
CA ILE A 397 -20.38 4.66 -10.65
C ILE A 397 -18.85 4.45 -10.69
N TRP A 398 -18.39 3.35 -11.29
CA TRP A 398 -16.97 3.07 -11.53
C TRP A 398 -16.30 4.13 -12.41
N GLN A 399 -16.89 4.46 -13.57
CA GLN A 399 -16.38 5.49 -14.48
C GLN A 399 -16.31 6.87 -13.84
N LYS A 400 -17.30 7.21 -12.99
CA LYS A 400 -17.32 8.48 -12.25
C LYS A 400 -16.24 8.53 -11.17
N ARG A 401 -15.94 7.41 -10.51
CA ARG A 401 -14.92 7.36 -9.45
C ARG A 401 -13.50 7.38 -10.01
N SER A 402 -13.15 6.41 -10.86
CA SER A 402 -11.78 6.26 -11.35
C SER A 402 -11.73 5.79 -12.80
N GLY A 403 -12.60 4.85 -13.19
CA GLY A 403 -12.53 4.19 -14.49
C GLY A 403 -11.29 3.31 -14.68
N LEU A 404 -10.54 3.02 -13.61
CA LEU A 404 -9.33 2.18 -13.66
C LEU A 404 -9.69 0.70 -13.74
N ARG A 405 -8.80 -0.10 -14.33
CA ARG A 405 -8.92 -1.56 -14.41
C ARG A 405 -7.72 -2.22 -13.75
N ALA A 406 -7.90 -3.43 -13.22
CA ALA A 406 -6.78 -4.21 -12.71
C ALA A 406 -5.79 -4.59 -13.83
N SER A 407 -6.31 -4.90 -15.02
CA SER A 407 -5.51 -5.18 -16.22
C SER A 407 -4.63 -4.02 -16.68
N SER A 408 -5.00 -2.75 -16.41
CA SER A 408 -4.14 -1.59 -16.69
C SER A 408 -2.84 -1.60 -15.88
N PHE A 409 -2.82 -2.31 -14.74
CA PHE A 409 -1.62 -2.58 -13.93
C PHE A 409 -0.98 -3.93 -14.31
N GLY A 410 -1.30 -4.44 -15.51
CA GLY A 410 -0.86 -5.72 -16.04
C GLY A 410 -1.32 -6.91 -15.22
N LEU A 411 -2.26 -6.79 -14.29
CA LEU A 411 -2.73 -7.90 -13.45
C LEU A 411 -3.67 -8.79 -14.27
N ALA A 412 -3.60 -10.11 -14.09
CA ALA A 412 -4.45 -11.04 -14.84
C ALA A 412 -5.07 -12.16 -13.99
N ASP A 413 -6.11 -12.77 -14.57
CA ASP A 413 -6.85 -13.89 -13.99
C ASP A 413 -6.29 -15.27 -14.37
N ASP A 414 -5.33 -15.34 -15.29
CA ASP A 414 -4.67 -16.57 -15.72
C ASP A 414 -3.30 -16.81 -15.05
N ARG A 415 -2.81 -15.84 -14.27
CA ARG A 415 -1.58 -15.94 -13.48
C ARG A 415 -1.91 -16.01 -11.99
N TYR A 416 -1.24 -16.92 -11.29
CA TYR A 416 -1.57 -17.27 -9.92
C TYR A 416 -0.51 -16.79 -8.92
N VAL A 417 -0.98 -16.38 -7.74
CA VAL A 417 -0.17 -15.96 -6.60
C VAL A 417 -0.44 -16.93 -5.45
N PRO A 418 0.46 -17.89 -5.16
CA PRO A 418 0.18 -18.97 -4.21
C PRO A 418 0.25 -18.53 -2.74
N ALA A 419 0.95 -17.43 -2.46
CA ALA A 419 1.12 -16.92 -1.11
C ALA A 419 1.27 -15.39 -1.11
N TYR A 420 0.92 -14.78 0.02
CA TYR A 420 1.16 -13.37 0.29
C TYR A 420 2.16 -13.26 1.46
N PRO A 421 3.25 -12.49 1.31
CA PRO A 421 4.18 -12.25 2.40
C PRO A 421 3.49 -11.45 3.49
N VAL A 422 3.56 -11.93 4.72
CA VAL A 422 3.00 -11.24 5.89
C VAL A 422 4.12 -11.00 6.87
N MET A 423 4.29 -9.75 7.26
CA MET A 423 5.29 -9.35 8.25
C MET A 423 4.81 -9.70 9.67
N PRO A 424 5.74 -9.94 10.62
CA PRO A 424 5.40 -10.06 12.03
C PRO A 424 4.62 -8.84 12.53
N VAL A 425 3.92 -9.00 13.66
CA VAL A 425 3.27 -7.86 14.32
C VAL A 425 4.30 -6.77 14.65
N THR A 426 3.88 -5.51 14.50
CA THR A 426 4.76 -4.34 14.67
C THR A 426 5.28 -4.20 16.11
N GLY A 427 4.53 -4.70 17.10
CA GLY A 427 4.87 -4.66 18.52
C GLY A 427 4.51 -3.35 19.20
N TYR A 428 3.92 -2.40 18.47
CA TYR A 428 3.47 -1.12 19.02
C TYR A 428 2.35 -1.29 20.05
N GLU A 429 1.49 -2.30 19.90
CA GLU A 429 0.40 -2.59 20.85
C GLU A 429 0.89 -2.94 22.25
N ALA A 430 2.15 -3.39 22.37
CA ALA A 430 2.76 -3.68 23.66
C ALA A 430 3.26 -2.42 24.38
N ILE A 431 3.31 -1.27 23.70
CA ILE A 431 3.76 0.01 24.28
C ILE A 431 2.63 0.57 25.15
N LYS A 432 2.94 0.77 26.44
CA LYS A 432 2.01 1.41 27.38
C LYS A 432 1.87 2.89 27.03
N ARG A 433 0.66 3.28 26.62
CA ARG A 433 0.28 4.68 26.35
C ARG A 433 -0.10 5.42 27.65
N PHE A 434 0.19 6.71 27.70
CA PHE A 434 -0.09 7.55 28.88
C PHE A 434 -0.30 9.01 28.49
N VAL A 435 -0.76 9.83 29.44
CA VAL A 435 -1.01 11.26 29.20
C VAL A 435 0.31 11.98 28.91
N THR A 436 0.42 12.57 27.72
CA THR A 436 1.62 13.31 27.26
C THR A 436 1.33 14.74 26.83
N ALA A 437 0.06 15.13 26.68
CA ALA A 437 -0.32 16.49 26.29
C ALA A 437 0.00 17.52 27.40
N HIS A 438 0.59 18.63 27.00
CA HIS A 438 0.92 19.73 27.90
C HIS A 438 -0.28 20.68 28.09
N PRO A 439 -0.38 21.38 29.24
CA PRO A 439 -1.45 22.36 29.48
C PRO A 439 -1.52 23.47 28.42
N ALA A 440 -0.39 23.87 27.84
CA ALA A 440 -0.36 24.87 26.77
C ALA A 440 -1.06 24.38 25.50
N GLU A 441 -0.97 23.09 25.17
CA GLU A 441 -1.62 22.50 23.99
C GLU A 441 -3.14 22.41 24.20
N LYS A 442 -3.58 22.03 25.41
CA LYS A 442 -4.99 22.08 25.79
C LYS A 442 -5.60 23.47 25.64
N ARG A 443 -4.84 24.53 25.95
CA ARG A 443 -5.29 25.92 25.77
C ARG A 443 -5.26 26.38 24.31
N ALA A 444 -4.34 25.85 23.50
CA ALA A 444 -4.19 26.24 22.10
C ALA A 444 -5.21 25.56 21.17
N CYS A 445 -5.69 24.37 21.53
CA CYS A 445 -6.70 23.65 20.76
C CYS A 445 -8.11 24.23 20.99
N PRO A 446 -8.83 24.64 19.92
CA PRO A 446 -10.22 25.08 20.05
C PRO A 446 -11.14 23.97 20.54
N ALA A 447 -12.00 24.27 21.53
CA ALA A 447 -12.92 23.28 22.09
C ALA A 447 -13.87 22.66 21.04
N ALA A 448 -14.26 23.43 20.01
CA ALA A 448 -15.07 22.94 18.90
C ALA A 448 -14.35 21.88 18.06
N ALA A 449 -13.01 21.94 17.96
CA ALA A 449 -12.21 20.97 17.21
C ALA A 449 -12.09 19.61 17.91
N LEU A 450 -12.19 19.58 19.24
CA LEU A 450 -12.24 18.35 20.06
C LEU A 450 -13.64 17.72 20.09
N ARG A 451 -14.66 18.46 19.64
CA ARG A 451 -16.07 18.01 19.66
C ARG A 451 -16.77 18.39 18.35
N PRO A 452 -16.27 17.94 17.19
CA PRO A 452 -16.87 18.29 15.91
C PRO A 452 -18.26 17.65 15.76
N HIS A 453 -19.11 18.27 14.95
CA HIS A 453 -20.37 17.69 14.48
C HIS A 453 -20.11 16.73 13.31
N ASN A 454 -21.05 15.82 13.07
CA ASN A 454 -21.08 15.07 11.82
C ASN A 454 -21.69 15.96 10.73
N PRO A 455 -21.11 16.01 9.52
CA PRO A 455 -21.62 16.80 8.41
C PRO A 455 -22.99 16.31 7.90
#